data_AF-A0A952EUI2-F1
#
_entry.id   AF-A0A952EUI2-F1
#
_cell.length_a   1.000
_cell.length_b   1.000
_cell.length_c   1.000
_cell.angle_alpha   90.00
_cell.angle_beta   90.00
_cell.angle_gamma   90.00
#
_symmetry.space_group_name_H-M   'P 1'
#
loop_
_entity.id
_entity.type
_entity.pdbx_description
1 polymer ?
#
loop_
_entity_poly.entity_id
_entity_poly.type
_entity_poly.pdbx_seq_one_letter_code
_entity_poly.pdbx_strand_id
1 'polypeptide(L)'
;VGFATKPELARRLLGRALDAGVPAGWLTADEIYGQDKRLRVWCEQHGLRYVLATRSNDTVATADWRQRQVRALIAELPDAAWMRCSAGAGAHGQRLDDWARLELLAGFDPSWARWVLARRSIPTEAGEEPELAYYVCAGPAQTTLAQLVAVAGGRWRIEECFQAAKNEAGLASYQVRDYTAWYRHITLAMLAHAYLSATRATAEKGAPPPEPASSSR
;
A
#
# COMPACT_ATOMS: atom_id res chain seq x y z
N VAL A 1 21.06 -21.39 -6.10
CA VAL A 1 19.97 -20.56 -5.53
C VAL A 1 18.81 -21.48 -5.23
N GLY A 2 18.38 -21.58 -3.97
CA GLY A 2 17.22 -22.41 -3.59
C GLY A 2 15.90 -21.70 -3.91
N PHE A 3 14.83 -22.47 -4.13
CA PHE A 3 13.48 -21.92 -4.32
C PHE A 3 13.05 -21.11 -3.09
N ALA A 4 12.33 -20.02 -3.31
CA ALA A 4 11.71 -19.21 -2.28
C ALA A 4 10.38 -18.66 -2.81
N THR A 5 9.36 -18.67 -1.96
CA THR A 5 8.05 -18.10 -2.27
C THR A 5 8.10 -16.57 -2.33
N LYS A 6 7.12 -15.93 -2.97
CA LYS A 6 7.04 -14.45 -3.04
C LYS A 6 7.09 -13.79 -1.64
N PRO A 7 6.33 -14.25 -0.63
CA PRO A 7 6.42 -13.67 0.71
C PRO A 7 7.78 -13.87 1.38
N GLU A 8 8.46 -15.00 1.15
CA GLU A 8 9.82 -15.22 1.66
C GLU A 8 10.83 -14.26 1.03
N LEU A 9 10.73 -14.06 -0.29
CA LEU A 9 11.54 -13.05 -0.98
C LEU A 9 11.23 -11.65 -0.45
N ALA A 10 9.95 -11.29 -0.26
CA ALA A 10 9.58 -10.01 0.31
C ALA A 10 10.14 -9.79 1.72
N ARG A 11 10.05 -10.77 2.63
CA ARG A 11 10.68 -10.68 3.96
C ARG A 11 12.19 -10.46 3.88
N ARG A 12 12.89 -11.15 2.98
CA ARG A 12 14.33 -10.95 2.75
C ARG A 12 14.64 -9.54 2.22
N LEU A 13 13.84 -9.04 1.29
CA LEU A 13 13.99 -7.69 0.73
C LEU A 13 13.74 -6.62 1.80
N LEU A 14 12.66 -6.76 2.57
CA LEU A 14 12.30 -5.85 3.65
C LEU A 14 13.34 -5.86 4.77
N GLY A 15 13.80 -7.04 5.21
CA GLY A 15 14.87 -7.16 6.20
C GLY A 15 16.12 -6.39 5.80
N ARG A 16 16.62 -6.62 4.57
CA ARG A 16 17.78 -5.87 4.05
C ARG A 16 17.55 -4.36 4.00
N ALA A 17 16.34 -3.90 3.67
CA ALA A 17 16.04 -2.48 3.63
C ALA A 17 16.02 -1.86 5.04
N LEU A 18 15.42 -2.55 6.01
CA LEU A 18 15.40 -2.12 7.41
C LEU A 18 16.80 -2.11 8.01
N ASP A 19 17.59 -3.17 7.79
CA ASP A 19 18.98 -3.27 8.25
C ASP A 19 19.87 -2.17 7.65
N ALA A 20 19.58 -1.75 6.41
CA ALA A 20 20.25 -0.63 5.75
C ALA A 20 19.74 0.76 6.19
N GLY A 21 18.78 0.82 7.13
CA GLY A 21 18.22 2.07 7.63
C GLY A 21 17.35 2.83 6.62
N VAL A 22 16.79 2.14 5.63
CA VAL A 22 15.86 2.77 4.67
C VAL A 22 14.62 3.23 5.43
N PRO A 23 14.28 4.54 5.39
CA PRO A 23 13.14 5.05 6.13
C PRO A 23 11.83 4.50 5.55
N ALA A 24 11.09 3.74 6.36
CA ALA A 24 9.79 3.18 5.99
C ALA A 24 8.75 3.50 7.07
N GLY A 25 7.74 4.30 6.71
CA GLY A 25 6.65 4.63 7.63
C GLY A 25 5.56 3.55 7.69
N TRP A 26 5.27 2.93 6.55
CA TRP A 26 4.21 1.92 6.38
C TRP A 26 4.57 0.94 5.26
N LEU A 27 4.14 -0.31 5.41
CA LEU A 27 4.15 -1.32 4.35
C LEU A 27 2.76 -1.45 3.73
N THR A 28 2.67 -1.42 2.41
CA THR A 28 1.46 -1.78 1.66
C THR A 28 1.79 -2.77 0.56
N ALA A 29 0.91 -3.75 0.33
CA ALA A 29 1.13 -4.79 -0.66
C ALA A 29 -0.19 -5.45 -1.08
N ASP A 30 -0.11 -6.25 -2.15
CA ASP A 30 -1.24 -7.01 -2.69
C ASP A 30 -1.68 -8.18 -1.78
N GLU A 31 -2.73 -8.85 -2.24
CA GLU A 31 -3.43 -9.93 -1.56
C GLU A 31 -2.54 -11.14 -1.23
N ILE A 32 -1.51 -11.41 -2.05
CA ILE A 32 -0.61 -12.56 -1.85
C ILE A 32 0.20 -12.37 -0.57
N TYR A 33 0.70 -11.14 -0.36
CA TYR A 33 1.46 -10.79 0.83
C TYR A 33 0.56 -10.68 2.04
N GLY A 34 -0.62 -10.08 1.88
CA GLY A 34 -1.55 -9.96 2.99
C GLY A 34 -1.95 -11.31 3.54
N GLN A 35 -2.30 -12.30 2.72
CA GLN A 35 -2.66 -13.65 3.20
C GLN A 35 -1.57 -14.36 4.01
N ASP A 36 -0.30 -14.02 3.83
CA ASP A 36 0.81 -14.63 4.57
C ASP A 36 0.83 -14.12 6.03
N LYS A 37 0.32 -14.95 6.96
CA LYS A 37 0.31 -14.65 8.40
C LYS A 37 1.72 -14.50 8.98
N ARG A 38 2.72 -15.20 8.43
CA ARG A 38 4.10 -15.10 8.89
C ARG A 38 4.70 -13.75 8.53
N LEU A 39 4.34 -13.18 7.38
CA LEU A 39 4.70 -11.81 7.00
C LEU A 39 4.07 -10.80 7.96
N ARG A 40 2.79 -10.95 8.32
CA ARG A 40 2.13 -10.07 9.31
C ARG A 40 2.86 -10.07 10.64
N VAL A 41 3.09 -11.27 11.21
CA VAL A 41 3.83 -11.45 12.46
C VAL A 41 5.24 -10.88 12.37
N TRP A 42 5.94 -11.11 11.24
CA TRP A 42 7.27 -10.57 11.02
C TRP A 42 7.26 -9.03 11.02
N CYS A 43 6.27 -8.39 10.38
CA CYS A 43 6.16 -6.93 10.40
C CYS A 43 5.98 -6.41 11.84
N GLU A 44 5.08 -7.02 12.62
CA GLU A 44 4.85 -6.63 14.01
C GLU A 44 6.11 -6.81 14.89
N GLN A 45 6.86 -7.90 14.71
CA GLN A 45 8.12 -8.14 15.43
C GLN A 45 9.19 -7.08 15.15
N HIS A 46 9.12 -6.41 13.98
CA HIS A 46 10.06 -5.36 13.59
C HIS A 46 9.45 -3.95 13.78
N GLY A 47 8.29 -3.83 14.43
CA GLY A 47 7.57 -2.57 14.61
C GLY A 47 7.11 -1.92 13.30
N LEU A 48 7.07 -2.70 12.20
CA LEU A 48 6.70 -2.22 10.88
C LEU A 48 5.18 -2.17 10.74
N ARG A 49 4.66 -0.96 10.62
CA ARG A 49 3.24 -0.68 10.40
C ARG A 49 2.83 -1.16 9.02
N TYR A 50 1.63 -1.71 8.87
CA TYR A 50 1.20 -2.22 7.56
C TYR A 50 -0.29 -2.04 7.28
N VAL A 51 -0.60 -1.98 5.99
CA VAL A 51 -1.94 -2.13 5.39
C VAL A 51 -1.79 -3.05 4.20
N LEU A 52 -2.16 -4.33 4.34
CA LEU A 52 -1.98 -5.33 3.29
C LEU A 52 -3.36 -5.73 2.76
N ALA A 53 -3.53 -5.71 1.44
CA ALA A 53 -4.75 -6.24 0.83
C ALA A 53 -4.89 -7.73 1.18
N THR A 54 -6.11 -8.23 1.34
CA THR A 54 -6.35 -9.64 1.69
C THR A 54 -7.64 -10.18 1.06
N ARG A 55 -7.82 -11.49 1.13
CA ARG A 55 -9.01 -12.15 0.58
C ARG A 55 -10.23 -11.86 1.44
N SER A 56 -11.39 -11.88 0.80
CA SER A 56 -12.68 -11.91 1.48
C SER A 56 -12.82 -13.11 2.44
N ASN A 57 -12.24 -14.26 2.09
CA ASN A 57 -12.27 -15.48 2.89
C ASN A 57 -11.07 -15.64 3.85
N ASP A 58 -10.18 -14.66 3.93
CA ASP A 58 -9.10 -14.68 4.90
C ASP A 58 -9.66 -14.67 6.32
N THR A 59 -8.98 -15.32 7.26
CA THR A 59 -9.41 -15.43 8.66
C THR A 59 -8.59 -14.57 9.59
N VAL A 60 -9.24 -13.90 10.53
CA VAL A 60 -8.60 -13.02 11.52
C VAL A 60 -9.13 -13.31 12.91
N ALA A 61 -8.28 -13.09 13.92
CA ALA A 61 -8.64 -13.22 15.32
C ALA A 61 -9.43 -11.97 15.76
N THR A 62 -10.68 -12.18 16.19
CA THR A 62 -11.55 -11.12 16.72
C THR A 62 -11.49 -11.02 18.24
N ALA A 63 -12.01 -9.93 18.80
CA ALA A 63 -11.99 -9.65 20.24
C ALA A 63 -12.67 -10.73 21.11
N ASP A 64 -13.57 -11.52 20.52
CA ASP A 64 -14.20 -12.69 21.13
C ASP A 64 -13.35 -13.97 21.05
N TRP A 65 -12.06 -13.84 20.68
CA TRP A 65 -11.08 -14.91 20.57
C TRP A 65 -11.41 -15.97 19.50
N ARG A 66 -12.27 -15.65 18.54
CA ARG A 66 -12.62 -16.54 17.42
C ARG A 66 -11.85 -16.17 16.16
N GLN A 67 -11.65 -17.18 15.30
CA GLN A 67 -11.21 -16.96 13.93
C GLN A 67 -12.45 -16.74 13.06
N ARG A 68 -12.57 -15.56 12.46
CA ARG A 68 -13.71 -15.20 11.60
C ARG A 68 -13.22 -14.75 10.24
N GLN A 69 -14.01 -15.04 9.20
CA GLN A 69 -13.70 -14.58 7.86
C GLN A 69 -13.91 -13.08 7.74
N VAL A 70 -12.98 -12.40 7.06
CA VAL A 70 -13.01 -10.97 6.86
C VAL A 70 -14.34 -10.50 6.26
N ARG A 71 -14.85 -11.18 5.23
CA ARG A 71 -16.16 -10.84 4.63
C ARG A 71 -17.33 -10.93 5.61
N ALA A 72 -17.32 -11.91 6.52
CA ALA A 72 -18.41 -12.10 7.48
C ALA A 72 -18.42 -10.96 8.51
N LEU A 73 -17.23 -10.51 8.92
CA LEU A 73 -17.08 -9.35 9.81
C LEU A 73 -17.58 -8.07 9.16
N ILE A 74 -17.22 -7.85 7.90
CA ILE A 74 -17.60 -6.64 7.16
C ILE A 74 -19.09 -6.64 6.81
N ALA A 75 -19.69 -7.80 6.52
CA ALA A 75 -21.12 -7.91 6.25
C ALA A 75 -22.00 -7.62 7.48
N GLU A 76 -21.47 -7.75 8.69
CA GLU A 76 -22.18 -7.44 9.95
C GLU A 76 -22.09 -5.96 10.33
N LEU A 77 -21.31 -5.14 9.62
CA LEU A 77 -21.17 -3.73 9.94
C LEU A 77 -22.44 -2.96 9.57
N PRO A 78 -22.95 -2.11 10.48
CA PRO A 78 -24.08 -1.22 10.14
C PRO A 78 -23.62 -0.17 9.11
N ASP A 79 -24.56 0.36 8.33
CA ASP A 79 -24.26 1.39 7.33
C ASP A 79 -23.57 2.63 7.93
N ALA A 80 -23.89 2.98 9.18
CA ALA A 80 -23.27 4.07 9.91
C ALA A 80 -21.76 3.87 10.19
N ALA A 81 -21.24 2.64 10.08
CA ALA A 81 -19.82 2.36 10.22
C ALA A 81 -19.00 2.71 8.96
N TRP A 82 -19.67 2.95 7.84
CA TRP A 82 -19.05 3.31 6.57
C TRP A 82 -18.90 4.83 6.45
N MET A 83 -17.69 5.27 6.14
CA MET A 83 -17.36 6.68 5.96
C MET A 83 -16.77 6.91 4.58
N ARG A 84 -17.29 7.90 3.86
CA ARG A 84 -16.74 8.31 2.57
C ARG A 84 -15.38 8.95 2.76
N CYS A 85 -14.35 8.38 2.15
CA CYS A 85 -12.97 8.83 2.29
C CYS A 85 -12.25 8.76 0.94
N SER A 86 -11.27 9.66 0.75
CA SER A 86 -10.42 9.67 -0.43
C SER A 86 -9.17 8.83 -0.22
N ALA A 87 -8.92 7.87 -1.11
CA ALA A 87 -7.68 7.09 -1.18
C ALA A 87 -6.55 7.86 -1.90
N GLY A 88 -6.67 9.18 -2.03
CA GLY A 88 -5.72 10.06 -2.73
C GLY A 88 -6.21 10.52 -4.09
N ALA A 89 -5.42 11.38 -4.74
CA ALA A 89 -5.72 11.89 -6.07
C ALA A 89 -5.64 10.78 -7.13
N GLY A 90 -6.57 10.78 -8.08
CA GLY A 90 -6.57 9.97 -9.29
C GLY A 90 -6.71 10.85 -10.53
N ALA A 91 -6.67 10.22 -11.72
CA ALA A 91 -6.69 10.93 -13.01
C ALA A 91 -7.95 11.80 -13.22
N HIS A 92 -9.07 11.45 -12.57
CA HIS A 92 -10.35 12.15 -12.67
C HIS A 92 -10.76 12.88 -11.37
N GLY A 93 -9.81 13.20 -10.50
CA GLY A 93 -10.06 13.83 -9.21
C GLY A 93 -9.85 12.86 -8.03
N GLN A 94 -10.44 13.16 -6.88
CA GLN A 94 -10.27 12.34 -5.68
C GLN A 94 -10.85 10.93 -5.88
N ARG A 95 -10.10 9.90 -5.50
CA ARG A 95 -10.58 8.51 -5.50
C ARG A 95 -11.41 8.26 -4.26
N LEU A 96 -12.69 8.64 -4.34
CA LEU A 96 -13.66 8.50 -3.26
C LEU A 96 -14.26 7.10 -3.28
N ASP A 97 -14.18 6.43 -2.13
CA ASP A 97 -14.88 5.18 -1.86
C ASP A 97 -15.48 5.27 -0.45
N ASP A 98 -16.40 4.38 -0.13
CA ASP A 98 -16.86 4.21 1.26
C ASP A 98 -15.93 3.24 1.99
N TRP A 99 -15.47 3.61 3.18
CA TRP A 99 -14.51 2.83 3.95
C TRP A 99 -15.05 2.52 5.34
N ALA A 100 -14.82 1.30 5.80
CA ALA A 100 -15.13 0.90 7.16
C ALA A 100 -13.96 0.18 7.81
N ARG A 101 -13.80 0.37 9.12
CA ARG A 101 -12.74 -0.26 9.91
C ARG A 101 -13.32 -0.95 11.12
N LEU A 102 -12.87 -2.17 11.35
CA LEU A 102 -13.19 -2.96 12.54
C LEU A 102 -11.90 -3.32 13.26
N GLU A 103 -11.85 -3.08 14.57
CA GLU A 103 -10.72 -3.44 15.42
C GLU A 103 -10.72 -4.94 15.73
N LEU A 104 -9.55 -5.55 15.63
CA LEU A 104 -9.32 -6.97 15.86
C LEU A 104 -8.85 -7.22 17.30
N LEU A 105 -8.59 -8.49 17.62
CA LEU A 105 -7.99 -8.85 18.90
C LEU A 105 -6.68 -8.07 19.14
N ALA A 106 -6.71 -7.20 20.15
CA ALA A 106 -5.55 -6.46 20.59
C ALA A 106 -4.44 -7.40 21.08
N GLY A 107 -3.19 -7.05 20.81
CA GLY A 107 -2.05 -7.70 21.45
C GLY A 107 -1.94 -7.29 22.93
N PHE A 108 -0.88 -7.75 23.59
CA PHE A 108 -0.59 -7.32 24.96
C PHE A 108 -0.07 -5.88 25.05
N ASP A 109 0.38 -5.31 23.92
CA ASP A 109 0.85 -3.93 23.85
C ASP A 109 -0.33 -2.97 23.57
N PRO A 110 -0.73 -2.11 24.51
CA PRO A 110 -1.84 -1.17 24.32
C PRO A 110 -1.53 -0.04 23.34
N SER A 111 -0.24 0.17 23.00
CA SER A 111 0.16 1.18 22.01
C SER A 111 -0.02 0.70 20.57
N TRP A 112 -0.29 -0.59 20.37
CA TRP A 112 -0.39 -1.23 19.07
C TRP A 112 -1.77 -1.88 18.88
N ALA A 113 -2.38 -1.64 17.73
CA ALA A 113 -3.67 -2.20 17.39
C ALA A 113 -3.66 -2.82 16.00
N ARG A 114 -4.63 -3.71 15.79
CA ARG A 114 -4.85 -4.44 14.55
C ARG A 114 -6.27 -4.17 14.07
N TRP A 115 -6.44 -4.06 12.77
CA TRP A 115 -7.76 -3.81 12.18
C TRP A 115 -7.98 -4.65 10.93
N VAL A 116 -9.24 -4.87 10.62
CA VAL A 116 -9.70 -5.09 9.24
C VAL A 116 -10.18 -3.75 8.70
N LEU A 117 -9.78 -3.45 7.48
CA LEU A 117 -10.27 -2.31 6.71
C LEU A 117 -10.99 -2.87 5.48
N ALA A 118 -12.16 -2.29 5.17
CA ALA A 118 -12.90 -2.58 3.96
C ALA A 118 -13.09 -1.31 3.15
N ARG A 119 -13.01 -1.46 1.84
CA ARG A 119 -13.38 -0.46 0.84
C ARG A 119 -14.59 -0.97 0.08
N ARG A 120 -15.60 -0.13 -0.08
CA ARG A 120 -16.77 -0.35 -0.91
C ARG A 120 -16.80 0.72 -1.99
N SER A 121 -16.76 0.31 -3.26
CA SER A 121 -16.86 1.26 -4.37
C SER A 121 -18.21 1.98 -4.35
N ILE A 122 -18.23 3.18 -4.94
CA ILE A 122 -19.46 3.95 -5.11
C ILE A 122 -20.02 3.58 -6.48
N PRO A 123 -21.22 2.97 -6.57
CA PRO A 123 -21.86 2.69 -7.84
C PRO A 123 -22.04 3.98 -8.65
N THR A 124 -21.70 3.93 -9.92
CA THR A 124 -21.83 5.04 -10.86
C THR A 124 -23.08 4.92 -11.72
N GLU A 125 -23.58 3.70 -11.90
CA GLU A 125 -24.79 3.39 -12.66
C GLU A 125 -25.85 2.69 -11.81
N ALA A 126 -27.12 2.87 -12.17
CA ALA A 126 -28.23 2.20 -11.49
C ALA A 126 -28.19 0.69 -11.75
N GLY A 127 -28.06 -0.11 -10.68
CA GLY A 127 -27.94 -1.57 -10.76
C GLY A 127 -26.51 -2.10 -10.75
N GLU A 128 -25.50 -1.22 -10.65
CA GLU A 128 -24.12 -1.63 -10.40
C GLU A 128 -23.97 -2.07 -8.93
N GLU A 129 -23.52 -3.30 -8.74
CA GLU A 129 -23.20 -3.83 -7.41
C GLU A 129 -21.84 -3.28 -6.95
N PRO A 130 -21.74 -2.73 -5.71
CA PRO A 130 -20.50 -2.15 -5.24
C PRO A 130 -19.42 -3.22 -5.03
N GLU A 131 -18.21 -2.93 -5.50
CA GLU A 131 -17.05 -3.78 -5.35
C GLU A 131 -16.46 -3.63 -3.94
N LEU A 132 -16.29 -4.75 -3.24
CA LEU A 132 -15.63 -4.80 -1.95
C LEU A 132 -14.16 -5.23 -2.06
N ALA A 133 -13.27 -4.45 -1.46
CA ALA A 133 -11.87 -4.82 -1.23
C ALA A 133 -11.56 -4.83 0.26
N TYR A 134 -10.67 -5.72 0.68
CA TYR A 134 -10.38 -5.97 2.08
C TYR A 134 -8.90 -5.84 2.38
N TYR A 135 -8.59 -5.38 3.59
CA TYR A 135 -7.22 -5.21 4.05
C TYR A 135 -7.10 -5.62 5.51
N VAL A 136 -5.91 -6.11 5.85
CA VAL A 136 -5.47 -6.30 7.23
C VAL A 136 -4.46 -5.22 7.58
N CYS A 137 -4.63 -4.63 8.75
CA CYS A 137 -3.85 -3.48 9.17
C CYS A 137 -3.27 -3.71 10.56
N ALA A 138 -2.08 -3.18 10.81
CA ALA A 138 -1.54 -3.05 12.15
C ALA A 138 -0.61 -1.85 12.28
N GLY A 139 -0.62 -1.21 13.44
CA GLY A 139 0.14 0.00 13.70
C GLY A 139 -0.19 0.62 15.06
N PRO A 140 0.28 1.86 15.33
CA PRO A 140 -0.03 2.57 16.57
C PRO A 140 -1.53 2.71 16.80
N ALA A 141 -2.02 2.48 18.01
CA ALA A 141 -3.44 2.46 18.35
C ALA A 141 -4.18 3.76 17.99
N GLN A 142 -3.46 4.89 17.94
CA GLN A 142 -4.00 6.20 17.56
C GLN A 142 -4.12 6.41 16.04
N THR A 143 -3.79 5.39 15.22
CA THR A 143 -3.89 5.50 13.76
C THR A 143 -5.34 5.77 13.35
N THR A 144 -5.56 6.79 12.53
CA THR A 144 -6.90 7.18 12.08
C THR A 144 -7.35 6.38 10.85
N LEU A 145 -8.65 6.35 10.56
CA LEU A 145 -9.15 5.76 9.31
C LEU A 145 -8.49 6.42 8.09
N ALA A 146 -8.43 7.75 8.07
CA ALA A 146 -7.84 8.50 6.95
C ALA A 146 -6.38 8.11 6.68
N GLN A 147 -5.58 7.85 7.72
CA GLN A 147 -4.22 7.37 7.56
C GLN A 147 -4.18 5.98 6.91
N LEU A 148 -5.01 5.04 7.36
CA LEU A 148 -5.07 3.70 6.78
C LEU A 148 -5.51 3.74 5.31
N VAL A 149 -6.50 4.58 4.99
CA VAL A 149 -7.01 4.79 3.63
C VAL A 149 -5.92 5.38 2.73
N ALA A 150 -5.17 6.37 3.21
CA ALA A 150 -4.06 6.96 2.46
C ALA A 150 -2.95 5.92 2.16
N VAL A 151 -2.63 5.06 3.13
CA VAL A 151 -1.64 3.98 2.94
C VAL A 151 -2.15 2.92 1.96
N ALA A 152 -3.42 2.51 2.06
CA ALA A 152 -4.05 1.60 1.10
C ALA A 152 -4.03 2.17 -0.33
N GLY A 153 -4.38 3.45 -0.48
CA GLY A 153 -4.36 4.18 -1.75
C GLY A 153 -2.96 4.35 -2.36
N GLY A 154 -1.91 4.28 -1.54
CA GLY A 154 -0.52 4.32 -1.98
C GLY A 154 -0.11 3.12 -2.87
N ARG A 155 -0.84 2.01 -2.84
CA ARG A 155 -0.55 0.81 -3.65
C ARG A 155 -0.49 1.12 -5.15
N TRP A 156 -1.34 2.03 -5.63
CA TRP A 156 -1.36 2.43 -7.04
C TRP A 156 -0.03 3.03 -7.53
N ARG A 157 0.69 3.75 -6.66
CA ARG A 157 2.00 4.33 -7.00
C ARG A 157 3.03 3.28 -7.37
N ILE A 158 2.86 2.03 -6.92
CA ILE A 158 3.74 0.92 -7.28
C ILE A 158 3.58 0.60 -8.77
N GLU A 159 2.33 0.55 -9.26
CA GLU A 159 2.03 0.28 -10.66
C GLU A 159 2.51 1.43 -11.57
N GLU A 160 2.30 2.69 -11.16
CA GLU A 160 2.83 3.86 -11.84
C GLU A 160 4.37 3.86 -11.90
N CYS A 161 5.04 3.55 -10.78
CA CYS A 161 6.49 3.43 -10.69
C CYS A 161 7.02 2.36 -11.66
N PHE A 162 6.42 1.17 -11.69
CA PHE A 162 6.82 0.13 -12.64
C PHE A 162 6.60 0.54 -14.09
N GLN A 163 5.48 1.22 -14.39
CA GLN A 163 5.19 1.68 -15.74
C GLN A 163 6.19 2.74 -16.20
N ALA A 164 6.49 3.72 -15.34
CA ALA A 164 7.50 4.73 -15.61
C ALA A 164 8.90 4.11 -15.77
N ALA A 165 9.30 3.18 -14.91
CA ALA A 165 10.60 2.51 -15.02
C ALA A 165 10.73 1.70 -16.33
N LYS A 166 9.65 1.08 -16.82
CA LYS A 166 9.64 0.38 -18.11
C LYS A 166 9.81 1.34 -19.27
N ASN A 167 9.06 2.44 -19.27
CA ASN A 167 9.01 3.39 -20.38
C ASN A 167 10.24 4.31 -20.43
N GLU A 168 10.73 4.76 -19.27
CA GLU A 168 11.77 5.79 -19.16
C GLU A 168 13.17 5.21 -18.90
N ALA A 169 13.26 4.05 -18.23
CA ALA A 169 14.54 3.46 -17.80
C ALA A 169 14.81 2.07 -18.39
N GLY A 170 13.99 1.62 -19.36
CA GLY A 170 14.20 0.36 -20.06
C GLY A 170 14.13 -0.88 -19.16
N LEU A 171 13.36 -0.83 -18.06
CA LEU A 171 13.24 -1.94 -17.10
C LEU A 171 12.84 -3.27 -17.76
N ALA A 172 12.03 -3.21 -18.82
CA ALA A 172 11.61 -4.38 -19.61
C ALA A 172 12.38 -4.55 -20.94
N SER A 173 13.36 -3.68 -21.24
CA SER A 173 14.04 -3.61 -22.53
C SER A 173 15.39 -4.37 -22.53
N TYR A 174 15.44 -5.55 -21.91
CA TYR A 174 16.64 -6.39 -21.91
C TYR A 174 16.46 -7.60 -22.84
N GLN A 175 17.55 -8.03 -23.47
CA GLN A 175 17.59 -9.25 -24.31
C GLN A 175 18.56 -10.31 -23.76
N VAL A 176 19.01 -10.12 -22.52
CA VAL A 176 19.97 -11.00 -21.84
C VAL A 176 19.29 -12.29 -21.38
N ARG A 177 20.05 -13.39 -21.38
CA ARG A 177 19.57 -14.72 -20.95
C ARG A 177 20.28 -15.28 -19.72
N ASP A 178 21.38 -14.65 -19.31
CA ASP A 178 22.10 -15.00 -18.09
C ASP A 178 21.53 -14.24 -16.87
N TYR A 179 21.46 -14.91 -15.73
CA TYR A 179 20.92 -14.34 -14.49
C TYR A 179 21.73 -13.14 -14.01
N THR A 180 23.05 -13.21 -14.07
CA THR A 180 23.93 -12.12 -13.63
C THR A 180 23.77 -10.91 -14.53
N ALA A 181 23.72 -11.12 -15.84
CA ALA A 181 23.46 -10.06 -16.81
C ALA A 181 22.08 -9.41 -16.58
N TRP A 182 21.04 -10.21 -16.36
CA TRP A 182 19.70 -9.73 -16.02
C TRP A 182 19.69 -8.92 -14.73
N TYR A 183 20.32 -9.42 -13.67
CA TYR A 183 20.36 -8.76 -12.36
C TYR A 183 21.05 -7.39 -12.44
N ARG A 184 22.16 -7.30 -13.18
CA ARG A 184 22.87 -6.03 -13.44
C ARG A 184 21.97 -5.05 -14.20
N HIS A 185 21.29 -5.50 -15.26
CA HIS A 185 20.38 -4.66 -16.04
C HIS A 185 19.26 -4.09 -15.17
N ILE A 186 18.55 -4.96 -14.43
CA ILE A 186 17.44 -4.53 -13.57
C ILE A 186 17.92 -3.54 -12.51
N THR A 187 19.08 -3.78 -11.90
CA THR A 187 19.65 -2.87 -10.89
C THR A 187 19.95 -1.50 -11.48
N LEU A 188 20.58 -1.44 -12.66
CA LEU A 188 20.89 -0.17 -13.34
C LEU A 188 19.63 0.57 -13.79
N ALA A 189 18.63 -0.14 -14.32
CA ALA A 189 17.35 0.45 -14.72
C ALA A 189 16.60 1.03 -13.51
N MET A 190 16.57 0.30 -12.38
CA MET A 190 15.97 0.81 -11.14
C MET A 190 16.71 2.04 -10.60
N LEU A 191 18.05 2.05 -10.65
CA LEU A 191 18.86 3.20 -10.24
C LEU A 191 18.60 4.41 -11.14
N ALA A 192 18.58 4.22 -12.46
CA ALA A 192 18.28 5.28 -13.42
C ALA A 192 16.88 5.87 -13.19
N HIS A 193 15.87 5.01 -12.98
CA HIS A 193 14.53 5.46 -12.65
C HIS A 193 14.49 6.26 -11.34
N ALA A 194 15.14 5.78 -10.28
CA ALA A 194 15.22 6.49 -9.01
C ALA A 194 15.84 7.89 -9.15
N TYR A 195 16.91 8.01 -9.95
CA TYR A 195 17.54 9.29 -10.28
C TYR A 195 16.58 10.24 -11.01
N LEU A 196 15.87 9.76 -12.04
CA LEU A 196 14.88 10.55 -12.78
C LEU A 196 13.73 11.02 -11.88
N SER A 197 13.19 10.13 -11.03
CA SER A 197 12.13 10.46 -10.08
C SER A 197 12.56 11.52 -9.07
N ALA A 198 13.78 11.39 -8.52
CA ALA A 198 14.33 12.37 -7.58
C ALA A 198 14.53 13.74 -8.26
N THR A 199 15.08 13.75 -9.47
CA THR A 199 15.32 14.98 -10.25
C THR A 199 14.02 15.71 -10.58
N ARG A 200 12.98 14.97 -11.01
CA ARG A 200 11.65 15.52 -11.28
C ARG A 200 11.03 16.14 -10.02
N ALA A 201 11.08 15.42 -8.91
CA ALA A 201 10.56 15.91 -7.63
C ALA A 201 11.28 17.16 -7.11
N THR A 202 12.58 17.33 -7.40
CA THR A 202 13.30 18.57 -7.08
C THR A 202 12.94 19.73 -8.00
N ALA A 203 12.74 19.46 -9.30
CA ALA A 203 12.38 20.49 -10.28
C ALA A 203 10.98 21.07 -10.02
N GLU A 204 10.00 20.21 -9.68
CA GLU A 204 8.63 20.63 -9.35
C GLU A 204 8.56 21.52 -8.09
N LYS A 205 9.47 21.33 -7.13
CA LYS A 205 9.58 22.18 -5.94
C LYS A 205 10.23 23.54 -6.20
N GLY A 206 10.91 23.71 -7.34
CA GLY A 206 11.69 24.90 -7.69
C GLY A 206 11.00 25.91 -8.60
N ALA A 207 9.67 25.85 -8.77
CA ALA A 207 8.95 26.82 -9.62
C ALA A 207 9.13 28.27 -9.10
N PRO A 208 9.49 29.25 -9.95
CA PRO A 208 9.74 30.64 -9.53
C PRO A 208 8.45 31.36 -9.11
N PRO A 209 8.53 32.40 -8.24
CA PRO A 209 7.37 33.18 -7.84
C PRO A 209 6.72 33.90 -9.03
N PRO A 210 5.40 34.19 -8.99
CA PRO A 210 4.70 34.84 -10.09
C PRO A 210 5.32 36.21 -10.39
N GLU A 211 5.46 36.52 -11.69
CA GLU A 211 5.97 37.81 -12.15
C GLU A 211 5.11 38.96 -11.59
N PRO A 212 5.73 40.06 -11.11
CA PRO A 212 4.98 41.20 -10.65
C PRO A 212 4.20 41.81 -11.82
N ALA A 213 2.90 42.03 -11.62
CA ALA A 213 2.00 42.64 -12.60
C ALA A 213 2.60 43.96 -13.11
N SER A 214 2.70 44.09 -14.44
CA SER A 214 3.13 45.33 -15.06
C SER A 214 2.12 46.43 -14.72
N SER A 215 2.56 47.42 -13.94
CA SER A 215 1.83 48.66 -13.77
C SER A 215 1.88 49.42 -15.10
N SER A 216 0.74 49.45 -15.78
CA SER A 216 0.45 50.36 -16.89
C SER A 216 0.81 51.79 -16.51
N ARG A 217 1.50 52.50 -17.41
CA ARG A 217 1.46 53.96 -17.54
C ARG A 217 0.95 54.30 -18.92
#